data_AF-A0A961HNI6-F1
#
_entry.id   AF-A0A961HNI6-F1
#
_cell.length_a   1.000
_cell.length_b   1.000
_cell.length_c   1.000
_cell.angle_alpha   90.00
_cell.angle_beta   90.00
_cell.angle_gamma   90.00
#
_symmetry.space_group_name_H-M   'P 1'
#
loop_
_entity.id
_entity.type
_entity.pdbx_description
1 polymer ?
#
loop_
_entity_poly.entity_id
_entity_poly.type
_entity_poly.pdbx_seq_one_letter_code
_entity_poly.pdbx_strand_id
1 'polypeptide(L)'
;MNEVSGRHSAVAAFWDWWGQRGRGLAESVIGGGPKDDLVAEMSAHIGAIGAGLQWEFAPGPAGGHVLVVTAAGDPELRAPARAWLRAAVPAPDWSYADLRQPLPDAADTELEFAGRRLRLGDLVVAAYRGNTAIDVAVQHPVFMDIGEEEAAQLTYLALDSFLGEEMVETWIGEVSWPGEPPLDAFPLQHLRTVVADFAAGFRTAEGEPQWVVLQGTGPSGSPVLALAQVPLRQITFPLFDTHVAVTVPYADRTPDGLPGPGSLEALRGLGDRLSEV
;
A
#
# COMPACT_ATOMS: atom_id res chain seq x y z
N MET A 1 1.33 5.29 -25.81
CA MET A 1 1.17 6.76 -25.96
C MET A 1 -0.28 7.22 -25.89
N ASN A 2 -1.28 6.42 -26.30
CA ASN A 2 -2.71 6.79 -26.23
C ASN A 2 -3.31 6.66 -24.81
N GLU A 3 -2.83 5.70 -24.02
CA GLU A 3 -3.41 5.34 -22.72
C GLU A 3 -3.07 6.33 -21.59
N VAL A 4 -1.80 6.76 -21.49
CA VAL A 4 -1.36 7.78 -20.51
C VAL A 4 -2.02 9.13 -20.77
N SER A 5 -2.14 9.53 -22.05
CA SER A 5 -2.85 10.75 -22.42
C SER A 5 -4.35 10.66 -22.13
N GLY A 6 -4.96 9.48 -22.35
CA GLY A 6 -6.35 9.22 -21.98
C GLY A 6 -6.58 9.30 -20.47
N ARG A 7 -5.66 8.74 -19.66
CA ARG A 7 -5.72 8.79 -18.20
C ARG A 7 -5.58 10.20 -17.64
N HIS A 8 -4.63 11.00 -18.15
CA HIS A 8 -4.52 12.41 -17.76
C HIS A 8 -5.80 13.18 -18.06
N SER A 9 -6.45 12.90 -19.20
CA SER A 9 -7.74 13.48 -19.53
C SER A 9 -8.85 13.03 -18.58
N ALA A 10 -8.87 11.76 -18.15
CA ALA A 10 -9.87 11.24 -17.22
C ALA A 10 -9.72 11.83 -15.81
N VAL A 11 -8.47 11.99 -15.32
CA VAL A 11 -8.19 12.65 -14.04
C VAL A 11 -8.67 14.10 -14.05
N ALA A 12 -8.38 14.85 -15.11
CA ALA A 12 -8.87 16.23 -15.25
C ALA A 12 -10.40 16.28 -15.27
N ALA A 13 -11.04 15.38 -16.04
CA ALA A 13 -12.50 15.30 -16.12
C ALA A 13 -13.16 14.98 -14.76
N PHE A 14 -12.54 14.11 -13.94
CA PHE A 14 -13.00 13.86 -12.57
C PHE A 14 -12.97 15.15 -11.75
N TRP A 15 -11.84 15.88 -11.74
CA TRP A 15 -11.69 17.06 -10.88
C TRP A 15 -12.59 18.23 -11.33
N ASP A 16 -12.79 18.41 -12.63
CA ASP A 16 -13.74 19.39 -13.16
C ASP A 16 -15.17 19.07 -12.73
N TRP A 17 -15.60 17.81 -12.87
CA TRP A 17 -16.92 17.36 -12.43
C TRP A 17 -17.08 17.47 -10.91
N TRP A 18 -16.07 17.05 -10.14
CA TRP A 18 -16.09 17.09 -8.68
C TRP A 18 -16.28 18.53 -8.16
N GLY A 19 -15.58 19.49 -8.78
CA GLY A 19 -15.69 20.90 -8.46
C GLY A 19 -17.06 21.51 -8.75
N GLN A 20 -17.71 21.09 -9.84
CA GLN A 20 -18.97 21.64 -10.33
C GLN A 20 -20.23 20.97 -9.75
N ARG A 21 -20.17 19.67 -9.46
CA ARG A 21 -21.32 18.85 -9.10
C ARG A 21 -21.01 17.80 -8.03
N GLY A 22 -19.91 17.06 -8.19
CA GLY A 22 -19.61 15.89 -7.35
C GLY A 22 -19.60 16.20 -5.84
N ARG A 23 -18.98 17.31 -5.42
CA ARG A 23 -18.99 17.74 -4.01
C ARG A 23 -20.40 17.99 -3.46
N GLY A 24 -21.26 18.66 -4.23
CA GLY A 24 -22.64 18.93 -3.81
C GLY A 24 -23.45 17.65 -3.64
N LEU A 25 -23.22 16.65 -4.51
CA LEU A 25 -23.82 15.32 -4.35
C LEU A 25 -23.29 14.63 -3.08
N ALA A 26 -21.99 14.70 -2.83
CA ALA A 26 -21.36 14.10 -1.67
C ALA A 26 -21.88 14.71 -0.35
N GLU A 27 -21.93 16.04 -0.26
CA GLU A 27 -22.50 16.77 0.89
C GLU A 27 -23.96 16.41 1.13
N SER A 28 -24.76 16.30 0.06
CA SER A 28 -26.15 15.85 0.14
C SER A 28 -26.25 14.43 0.73
N VAL A 29 -25.44 13.48 0.26
CA VAL A 29 -25.43 12.09 0.76
C VAL A 29 -25.00 12.02 2.22
N ILE A 30 -23.95 12.75 2.58
CA ILE A 30 -23.48 12.84 3.97
C ILE A 30 -24.57 13.42 4.88
N GLY A 31 -25.35 14.38 4.38
CA GLY A 31 -26.53 14.93 5.05
C GLY A 31 -27.76 14.02 5.10
N GLY A 32 -27.67 12.77 4.62
CA GLY A 32 -28.79 11.80 4.59
C GLY A 32 -29.65 11.84 3.33
N GLY A 33 -29.18 12.51 2.28
CA GLY A 33 -29.81 12.52 0.96
C GLY A 33 -29.65 11.21 0.18
N PRO A 34 -30.31 11.09 -0.99
CA PRO A 34 -30.24 9.90 -1.83
C PRO A 34 -28.82 9.69 -2.41
N LYS A 35 -28.37 8.44 -2.43
CA LYS A 35 -26.99 8.07 -2.83
C LYS A 35 -26.82 7.63 -4.29
N ASP A 36 -27.90 7.28 -4.98
CA ASP A 36 -27.82 6.58 -6.27
C ASP A 36 -27.08 7.40 -7.34
N ASP A 37 -27.40 8.69 -7.48
CA ASP A 37 -26.73 9.59 -8.43
C ASP A 37 -25.24 9.74 -8.11
N LEU A 38 -24.89 9.93 -6.84
CA LEU A 38 -23.50 10.03 -6.41
C LEU A 38 -22.75 8.75 -6.75
N VAL A 39 -23.31 7.59 -6.39
CA VAL A 39 -22.65 6.29 -6.60
C VAL A 39 -22.44 6.05 -8.09
N ALA A 40 -23.45 6.31 -8.92
CA ALA A 40 -23.35 6.14 -10.37
C ALA A 40 -22.29 7.08 -10.99
N GLU A 41 -22.33 8.37 -10.66
CA GLU A 41 -21.41 9.36 -11.23
C GLU A 41 -19.97 9.14 -10.72
N MET A 42 -19.77 8.90 -9.41
CA MET A 42 -18.45 8.59 -8.85
C MET A 42 -17.83 7.36 -9.50
N SER A 43 -18.60 6.27 -9.60
CA SER A 43 -18.11 5.02 -10.17
C SER A 43 -17.75 5.17 -11.64
N ALA A 44 -18.52 5.96 -12.40
CA ALA A 44 -18.21 6.26 -13.80
C ALA A 44 -16.92 7.08 -13.95
N HIS A 45 -16.76 8.16 -13.16
CA HIS A 45 -15.58 9.01 -13.26
C HIS A 45 -14.31 8.32 -12.77
N ILE A 46 -14.38 7.56 -11.67
CA ILE A 46 -13.24 6.82 -11.12
C ILE A 46 -12.89 5.63 -12.00
N GLY A 47 -13.89 4.89 -12.50
CA GLY A 47 -13.68 3.79 -13.44
C GLY A 47 -13.00 4.23 -14.74
N ALA A 48 -13.25 5.47 -15.19
CA ALA A 48 -12.55 6.05 -16.34
C ALA A 48 -11.06 6.35 -16.07
N ILE A 49 -10.66 6.54 -14.82
CA ILE A 49 -9.24 6.68 -14.41
C ILE A 49 -8.60 5.29 -14.31
N GLY A 50 -9.30 4.34 -13.70
CA GLY A 50 -8.91 2.94 -13.58
C GLY A 50 -10.06 2.08 -13.07
N ALA A 51 -10.45 1.05 -13.82
CA ALA A 51 -11.66 0.27 -13.58
C ALA A 51 -11.68 -0.49 -12.24
N GLY A 52 -10.51 -0.77 -11.65
CA GLY A 52 -10.40 -1.42 -10.34
C GLY A 52 -10.22 -0.45 -9.16
N LEU A 53 -10.14 0.87 -9.40
CA LEU A 53 -10.02 1.83 -8.32
C LEU A 53 -11.29 1.84 -7.48
N GLN A 54 -11.11 1.92 -6.16
CA GLN A 54 -12.19 1.98 -5.20
C GLN A 54 -12.26 3.37 -4.58
N TRP A 55 -13.41 3.71 -3.99
CA TRP A 55 -13.57 4.98 -3.28
C TRP A 55 -14.46 4.86 -2.06
N GLU A 56 -14.19 5.73 -1.10
CA GLU A 56 -14.95 5.85 0.13
C GLU A 56 -14.87 7.28 0.69
N PHE A 57 -15.83 7.61 1.56
CA PHE A 57 -15.74 8.79 2.39
C PHE A 57 -15.36 8.40 3.82
N ALA A 58 -14.45 9.16 4.40
CA ALA A 58 -14.07 9.03 5.80
C ALA A 58 -14.20 10.37 6.54
N PRO A 59 -14.34 10.38 7.88
CA PRO A 59 -14.26 11.60 8.67
C PRO A 59 -12.90 12.29 8.49
N GLY A 60 -12.92 13.60 8.23
CA GLY A 60 -11.74 14.43 8.08
C GLY A 60 -11.40 15.23 9.35
N PRO A 61 -10.24 15.90 9.37
CA PRO A 61 -9.86 16.81 10.44
C PRO A 61 -10.90 17.92 10.67
N ALA A 62 -11.04 18.36 11.91
CA ALA A 62 -11.94 19.45 12.30
C ALA A 62 -13.42 19.27 11.87
N GLY A 63 -13.87 18.02 11.69
CA GLY A 63 -15.25 17.71 11.30
C GLY A 63 -15.51 17.80 9.79
N GLY A 64 -14.45 17.92 8.98
CA GLY A 64 -14.54 17.83 7.51
C GLY A 64 -14.68 16.38 7.02
N HIS A 65 -14.42 16.19 5.73
CA HIS A 65 -14.52 14.92 5.02
C HIS A 65 -13.22 14.59 4.29
N VAL A 66 -12.96 13.28 4.15
CA VAL A 66 -11.90 12.76 3.28
C VAL A 66 -12.57 11.97 2.17
N LEU A 67 -12.28 12.31 0.92
CA LEU A 67 -12.52 11.40 -0.20
C LEU A 67 -11.25 10.59 -0.42
N VAL A 68 -11.37 9.27 -0.24
CA VAL A 68 -10.31 8.32 -0.53
C VAL A 68 -10.58 7.70 -1.91
N VAL A 69 -9.60 7.72 -2.80
CA VAL A 69 -9.63 6.95 -4.06
C VAL A 69 -8.40 6.06 -4.11
N THR A 70 -8.59 4.77 -3.89
CA THR A 70 -7.53 3.82 -3.57
C THR A 70 -7.37 2.74 -4.62
N ALA A 71 -6.14 2.23 -4.74
CA ALA A 71 -5.80 1.03 -5.52
C ALA A 71 -6.24 -0.28 -4.84
N ALA A 72 -6.61 -0.23 -3.55
CA ALA A 72 -7.05 -1.38 -2.75
C ALA A 72 -6.07 -2.57 -2.86
N GLY A 73 -4.78 -2.27 -2.73
CA GLY A 73 -3.69 -3.25 -2.83
C GLY A 73 -3.24 -3.62 -4.25
N ASP A 74 -3.92 -3.18 -5.32
CA ASP A 74 -3.52 -3.47 -6.71
C ASP A 74 -2.29 -2.62 -7.14
N PRO A 75 -1.11 -3.22 -7.38
CA PRO A 75 0.09 -2.50 -7.78
C PRO A 75 -0.05 -1.71 -9.08
N GLU A 76 -0.86 -2.20 -10.04
CA GLU A 76 -1.04 -1.56 -11.35
C GLU A 76 -1.85 -0.25 -11.23
N LEU A 77 -2.66 -0.12 -10.18
CA LEU A 77 -3.55 1.01 -9.95
C LEU A 77 -2.98 2.08 -9.02
N ARG A 78 -1.84 1.84 -8.36
CA ARG A 78 -1.18 2.81 -7.46
C ARG A 78 -0.76 4.09 -8.19
N ALA A 79 -0.18 3.98 -9.38
CA ALA A 79 0.20 5.14 -10.19
C ALA A 79 -1.02 5.99 -10.59
N PRO A 80 -2.10 5.42 -11.15
CA PRO A 80 -3.37 6.14 -11.37
C PRO A 80 -3.93 6.82 -10.12
N ALA A 81 -4.00 6.13 -8.97
CA ALA A 81 -4.52 6.68 -7.72
C ALA A 81 -3.68 7.89 -7.24
N ARG A 82 -2.35 7.77 -7.26
CA ARG A 82 -1.43 8.86 -6.91
C ARG A 82 -1.52 10.03 -7.88
N ALA A 83 -1.70 9.77 -9.18
CA ALA A 83 -1.89 10.81 -10.18
C ALA A 83 -3.21 11.58 -9.96
N TRP A 84 -4.28 10.87 -9.60
CA TRP A 84 -5.54 11.49 -9.19
C TRP A 84 -5.34 12.42 -7.99
N LEU A 85 -4.70 11.95 -6.92
CA LEU A 85 -4.45 12.75 -5.72
C LEU A 85 -3.59 13.98 -6.00
N ARG A 86 -2.55 13.85 -6.83
CA ARG A 86 -1.68 14.99 -7.19
C ARG A 86 -2.38 16.08 -7.99
N ALA A 87 -3.46 15.74 -8.70
CA ALA A 87 -4.28 16.69 -9.43
C ALA A 87 -5.37 17.34 -8.56
N ALA A 88 -5.49 16.95 -7.28
CA ALA A 88 -6.49 17.49 -6.36
C ALA A 88 -6.36 19.00 -6.19
N VAL A 89 -7.50 19.67 -6.27
CA VAL A 89 -7.62 21.10 -5.97
C VAL A 89 -8.11 21.25 -4.52
N PRO A 90 -7.43 22.07 -3.68
CA PRO A 90 -7.88 22.33 -2.31
C PRO A 90 -9.34 22.82 -2.27
N ALA A 91 -10.11 22.26 -1.34
CA ALA A 91 -11.49 22.63 -1.10
C ALA A 91 -11.72 22.83 0.41
N PRO A 92 -12.53 23.81 0.83
CA PRO A 92 -12.94 23.91 2.22
C PRO A 92 -13.60 22.61 2.69
N ASP A 93 -13.34 22.22 3.93
CA ASP A 93 -13.93 21.05 4.61
C ASP A 93 -13.67 19.69 3.95
N TRP A 94 -12.87 19.63 2.88
CA TRP A 94 -12.53 18.42 2.15
C TRP A 94 -11.02 18.22 2.11
N SER A 95 -10.62 16.97 2.33
CA SER A 95 -9.28 16.47 2.05
C SER A 95 -9.37 15.23 1.17
N TYR A 96 -8.23 14.85 0.59
CA TYR A 96 -8.15 13.77 -0.40
C TYR A 96 -6.99 12.86 -0.05
N ALA A 97 -7.18 11.55 -0.23
CA ALA A 97 -6.15 10.55 0.00
C ALA A 97 -6.23 9.46 -1.07
N ASP A 98 -5.08 8.90 -1.45
CA ASP A 98 -5.01 7.77 -2.37
C ASP A 98 -4.87 6.42 -1.65
N LEU A 99 -4.92 6.43 -0.32
CA LEU A 99 -4.73 5.27 0.55
C LEU A 99 -5.70 5.35 1.74
N ARG A 100 -6.27 4.20 2.11
CA ARG A 100 -7.12 4.11 3.31
C ARG A 100 -6.34 4.45 4.57
N GLN A 101 -6.96 5.25 5.42
CA GLN A 101 -6.42 5.57 6.75
C GLN A 101 -6.89 4.52 7.75
N PRO A 102 -6.09 4.22 8.79
CA PRO A 102 -6.55 3.36 9.87
C PRO A 102 -7.77 3.99 10.56
N LEU A 103 -8.72 3.17 10.97
CA LEU A 103 -9.87 3.61 11.75
C LEU A 103 -9.41 3.99 13.17
N PRO A 104 -9.82 5.16 13.70
CA PRO A 104 -9.45 5.59 15.05
C PRO A 104 -9.80 4.56 16.14
N ASP A 105 -10.98 3.94 16.03
CA ASP A 105 -11.53 2.98 17.00
C ASP A 105 -11.75 1.60 16.35
N ALA A 106 -10.76 1.13 15.58
CA ALA A 106 -10.83 -0.14 14.86
C ALA A 106 -11.24 -1.31 15.78
N ALA A 107 -10.72 -1.36 17.01
CA ALA A 107 -11.02 -2.43 17.96
C ALA A 107 -12.50 -2.47 18.40
N ASP A 108 -13.20 -1.33 18.43
CA ASP A 108 -14.62 -1.21 18.77
C ASP A 108 -15.53 -1.31 17.55
N THR A 109 -14.95 -1.36 16.34
CA THR A 109 -15.70 -1.43 15.09
C THR A 109 -16.39 -2.78 14.95
N GLU A 110 -17.71 -2.72 14.88
CA GLU A 110 -18.55 -3.87 14.53
C GLU A 110 -18.97 -3.77 13.07
N LEU A 111 -18.87 -4.89 12.34
CA LEU A 111 -19.32 -4.97 10.97
C LEU A 111 -20.24 -6.17 10.74
N GLU A 112 -21.10 -6.05 9.74
CA GLU A 112 -21.86 -7.15 9.21
C GLU A 112 -21.09 -7.78 8.05
N PHE A 113 -20.69 -9.04 8.20
CA PHE A 113 -19.88 -9.78 7.22
C PHE A 113 -20.48 -11.17 7.02
N ALA A 114 -20.74 -11.56 5.77
CA ALA A 114 -21.35 -12.85 5.44
C ALA A 114 -22.58 -13.19 6.33
N GLY A 115 -23.44 -12.19 6.58
CA GLY A 115 -24.65 -12.31 7.41
C GLY A 115 -24.42 -12.44 8.93
N ARG A 116 -23.20 -12.14 9.41
CA ARG A 116 -22.80 -12.23 10.82
C ARG A 116 -22.30 -10.88 11.31
N ARG A 117 -22.58 -10.56 12.58
CA ARG A 117 -22.00 -9.39 13.24
C ARG A 117 -20.70 -9.78 13.91
N LEU A 118 -19.62 -9.12 13.56
CA LEU A 118 -18.27 -9.39 14.05
C LEU A 118 -17.66 -8.10 14.57
N ARG A 119 -16.89 -8.19 15.65
CA ARG A 119 -16.10 -7.07 16.16
C ARG A 119 -14.64 -7.25 15.71
N LEU A 120 -14.06 -6.23 15.10
CA LEU A 120 -12.68 -6.31 14.60
C LEU A 120 -11.65 -6.52 15.72
N GLY A 121 -11.96 -6.08 16.95
CA GLY A 121 -11.13 -6.33 18.14
C GLY A 121 -10.99 -7.80 18.54
N ASP A 122 -11.84 -8.69 18.02
CA ASP A 122 -11.80 -10.13 18.35
C ASP A 122 -10.77 -10.91 17.51
N LEU A 123 -10.18 -10.27 16.49
CA LEU A 123 -9.11 -10.88 15.70
C LEU A 123 -7.79 -10.91 16.48
N VAL A 124 -7.09 -12.04 16.38
CA VAL A 124 -5.74 -12.22 16.89
C VAL A 124 -4.76 -12.38 15.74
N VAL A 125 -3.49 -12.12 15.99
CA VAL A 125 -2.43 -12.21 14.99
C VAL A 125 -1.14 -12.72 15.59
N ALA A 126 -0.41 -13.54 14.83
CA ALA A 126 1.02 -13.75 15.05
C ALA A 126 1.82 -13.02 13.96
N ALA A 127 3.00 -12.52 14.32
CA ALA A 127 3.84 -11.71 13.46
C ALA A 127 5.25 -12.33 13.38
N TYR A 128 5.69 -12.63 12.16
CA TYR A 128 6.96 -13.26 11.87
C TYR A 128 7.88 -12.26 11.17
N ARG A 129 8.95 -11.85 11.86
CA ARG A 129 9.87 -10.82 11.35
C ARG A 129 10.76 -11.40 10.23
N GLY A 130 10.56 -10.92 9.01
CA GLY A 130 11.46 -11.17 7.88
C GLY A 130 12.58 -10.13 7.76
N ASN A 131 13.31 -10.18 6.65
CA ASN A 131 14.42 -9.25 6.38
C ASN A 131 13.97 -7.82 6.07
N THR A 132 12.84 -7.67 5.35
CA THR A 132 12.36 -6.38 4.84
C THR A 132 10.85 -6.20 4.99
N ALA A 133 10.15 -7.19 5.54
CA ALA A 133 8.72 -7.18 5.82
C ALA A 133 8.42 -8.05 7.05
N ILE A 134 7.18 -7.98 7.55
CA ILE A 134 6.62 -8.85 8.58
C ILE A 134 5.53 -9.71 7.93
N ASP A 135 5.68 -11.02 8.01
CA ASP A 135 4.62 -11.95 7.62
C ASP A 135 3.64 -12.10 8.79
N VAL A 136 2.36 -12.26 8.51
CA VAL A 136 1.32 -12.31 9.55
C VAL A 136 0.39 -13.50 9.37
N ALA A 137 0.00 -14.09 10.50
CA ALA A 137 -1.06 -15.09 10.57
C ALA A 137 -2.21 -14.50 11.39
N VAL A 138 -3.27 -14.06 10.72
CA VAL A 138 -4.45 -13.45 11.34
C VAL A 138 -5.50 -14.53 11.56
N GLN A 139 -6.10 -14.60 12.73
CA GLN A 139 -7.10 -15.61 13.05
C GLN A 139 -8.33 -14.99 13.69
N HIS A 140 -9.48 -15.54 13.31
CA HIS A 140 -10.75 -15.33 13.98
C HIS A 140 -11.54 -16.66 13.98
N PRO A 141 -12.26 -17.02 15.05
CA PRO A 141 -13.04 -18.27 15.10
C PRO A 141 -14.03 -18.46 13.94
N VAL A 142 -14.55 -17.36 13.39
CA VAL A 142 -15.49 -17.37 12.24
C VAL A 142 -14.89 -18.02 10.99
N PHE A 143 -13.57 -18.09 10.85
CA PHE A 143 -12.89 -18.70 9.70
C PHE A 143 -13.22 -20.19 9.52
N MET A 144 -13.71 -20.85 10.57
CA MET A 144 -14.22 -22.23 10.49
C MET A 144 -15.59 -22.34 9.82
N ASP A 145 -16.33 -21.23 9.73
CA ASP A 145 -17.72 -21.18 9.27
C ASP A 145 -17.90 -20.45 7.92
N ILE A 146 -16.80 -19.97 7.32
CA ILE A 146 -16.80 -19.18 6.08
C ILE A 146 -15.80 -19.75 5.07
N GLY A 147 -15.95 -19.36 3.80
CA GLY A 147 -15.04 -19.76 2.74
C GLY A 147 -13.68 -19.07 2.81
N GLU A 148 -12.69 -19.61 2.11
CA GLU A 148 -11.33 -19.05 2.05
C GLU A 148 -11.30 -17.62 1.52
N GLU A 149 -12.11 -17.32 0.50
CA GLU A 149 -12.21 -15.96 -0.07
C GLU A 149 -12.78 -14.96 0.95
N GLU A 150 -13.79 -15.36 1.72
CA GLU A 150 -14.39 -14.54 2.77
C GLU A 150 -13.41 -14.33 3.93
N ALA A 151 -12.63 -15.35 4.30
CA ALA A 151 -11.58 -15.24 5.31
C ALA A 151 -10.46 -14.28 4.87
N ALA A 152 -10.03 -14.37 3.61
CA ALA A 152 -9.07 -13.43 3.03
C ALA A 152 -9.61 -12.00 3.05
N GLN A 153 -10.85 -11.78 2.58
CA GLN A 153 -11.49 -10.46 2.59
C GLN A 153 -11.60 -9.87 4.00
N LEU A 154 -12.04 -10.65 5.00
CA LEU A 154 -12.10 -10.18 6.39
C LEU A 154 -10.71 -9.87 6.94
N THR A 155 -9.71 -10.69 6.60
CA THR A 155 -8.33 -10.49 7.04
C THR A 155 -7.76 -9.18 6.53
N TYR A 156 -7.84 -8.91 5.22
CA TYR A 156 -7.35 -7.66 4.64
C TYR A 156 -8.15 -6.45 5.12
N LEU A 157 -9.48 -6.57 5.24
CA LEU A 157 -10.31 -5.52 5.83
C LEU A 157 -9.87 -5.17 7.25
N ALA A 158 -9.60 -6.17 8.08
CA ALA A 158 -9.13 -5.96 9.44
C ALA A 158 -7.73 -5.31 9.45
N LEU A 159 -6.80 -5.82 8.64
CA LEU A 159 -5.46 -5.24 8.53
C LEU A 159 -5.52 -3.75 8.11
N ASP A 160 -6.24 -3.42 7.05
CA ASP A 160 -6.44 -2.04 6.59
C ASP A 160 -7.09 -1.17 7.68
N SER A 161 -8.07 -1.71 8.41
CA SER A 161 -8.76 -0.99 9.47
C SER A 161 -7.82 -0.64 10.64
N PHE A 162 -6.92 -1.54 11.02
CA PHE A 162 -6.00 -1.33 12.15
C PHE A 162 -4.72 -0.58 11.77
N LEU A 163 -4.14 -0.88 10.60
CA LEU A 163 -2.82 -0.38 10.18
C LEU A 163 -2.93 0.78 9.18
N GLY A 164 -4.01 0.83 8.41
CA GLY A 164 -4.11 1.63 7.20
C GLY A 164 -3.41 0.95 6.02
N GLU A 165 -3.87 1.26 4.81
CA GLU A 165 -3.39 0.63 3.59
C GLU A 165 -1.90 0.89 3.36
N GLU A 166 -1.40 2.09 3.67
CA GLU A 166 0.01 2.42 3.50
C GLU A 166 0.92 1.44 4.28
N MET A 167 0.59 1.17 5.54
CA MET A 167 1.41 0.32 6.39
C MET A 167 1.32 -1.15 5.99
N VAL A 168 0.12 -1.62 5.61
CA VAL A 168 -0.11 -2.96 5.09
C VAL A 168 0.76 -3.19 3.84
N GLU A 169 0.58 -2.35 2.83
CA GLU A 169 1.24 -2.51 1.53
C GLU A 169 2.75 -2.24 1.56
N THR A 170 3.24 -1.52 2.57
CA THR A 170 4.67 -1.22 2.73
C THR A 170 5.42 -2.29 3.51
N TRP A 171 4.83 -2.80 4.59
CA TRP A 171 5.57 -3.56 5.61
C TRP A 171 5.04 -4.97 5.86
N ILE A 172 3.81 -5.27 5.46
CA ILE A 172 3.29 -6.62 5.57
C ILE A 172 3.76 -7.44 4.36
N GLY A 173 4.21 -8.66 4.65
CA GLY A 173 4.69 -9.64 3.69
C GLY A 173 3.58 -10.63 3.36
N GLU A 174 3.87 -11.91 3.58
CA GLU A 174 2.88 -12.97 3.45
C GLU A 174 1.79 -12.83 4.53
N VAL A 175 0.53 -12.96 4.10
CA VAL A 175 -0.64 -12.95 4.98
C VAL A 175 -1.29 -14.32 4.91
N SER A 176 -1.52 -14.92 6.06
CA SER A 176 -2.21 -16.21 6.20
C SER A 176 -3.36 -16.11 7.21
N TRP A 177 -4.34 -17.00 7.05
CA TRP A 177 -5.53 -17.07 7.92
C TRP A 177 -5.74 -18.51 8.41
N PRO A 178 -4.94 -18.97 9.41
CA PRO A 178 -5.05 -20.33 9.90
C PRO A 178 -6.42 -20.59 10.56
N GLY A 179 -6.92 -21.83 10.49
CA GLY A 179 -8.17 -22.21 11.15
C GLY A 179 -8.08 -22.18 12.68
N GLU A 180 -6.91 -22.50 13.22
CA GLU A 180 -6.61 -22.46 14.66
C GLU A 180 -5.69 -21.27 14.99
N PRO A 181 -5.84 -20.64 16.18
CA PRO A 181 -4.96 -19.56 16.60
C PRO A 181 -3.49 -20.00 16.69
N PRO A 182 -2.54 -19.19 16.18
CA PRO A 182 -1.12 -19.41 16.43
C PRO A 182 -0.79 -19.43 17.95
N LEU A 183 0.24 -20.18 18.34
CA LEU A 183 0.64 -20.31 19.76
C LEU A 183 1.09 -18.99 20.38
N ASP A 184 1.66 -18.11 19.59
CA ASP A 184 2.20 -16.80 19.94
C ASP A 184 1.29 -15.64 19.51
N ALA A 185 0.01 -15.92 19.26
CA ALA A 185 -0.95 -14.92 18.84
C ALA A 185 -1.20 -13.86 19.94
N PHE A 186 -1.39 -12.62 19.49
CA PHE A 186 -1.75 -11.48 20.33
C PHE A 186 -2.89 -10.67 19.67
N PRO A 187 -3.62 -9.82 20.41
CA PRO A 187 -4.71 -9.03 19.83
C PRO A 187 -4.25 -8.14 18.66
N LEU A 188 -4.99 -8.16 17.54
CA LEU A 188 -4.61 -7.49 16.29
C LEU A 188 -4.32 -5.99 16.45
N GLN A 189 -4.99 -5.32 17.39
CA GLN A 189 -4.78 -3.91 17.72
C GLN A 189 -3.33 -3.55 18.09
N HIS A 190 -2.52 -4.51 18.54
CA HIS A 190 -1.11 -4.26 18.89
C HIS A 190 -0.16 -4.37 17.69
N LEU A 191 -0.63 -4.88 16.54
CA LEU A 191 0.21 -5.10 15.36
C LEU A 191 0.80 -3.80 14.82
N ARG A 192 0.04 -2.70 14.86
CA ARG A 192 0.52 -1.38 14.41
C ARG A 192 1.81 -0.96 15.10
N THR A 193 1.93 -1.21 16.41
CA THR A 193 3.16 -0.91 17.17
C THR A 193 4.31 -1.81 16.72
N VAL A 194 4.07 -3.12 16.55
CA VAL A 194 5.08 -4.08 16.08
C VAL A 194 5.63 -3.68 14.71
N VAL A 195 4.74 -3.27 13.79
CA VAL A 195 5.12 -2.83 12.44
C VAL A 195 5.81 -1.48 12.46
N ALA A 196 5.37 -0.54 13.29
CA ALA A 196 6.05 0.75 13.44
C ALA A 196 7.49 0.59 13.97
N ASP A 197 7.69 -0.27 14.99
CA ASP A 197 9.02 -0.58 15.53
C ASP A 197 9.90 -1.29 14.49
N PHE A 198 9.31 -2.16 13.66
CA PHE A 198 10.00 -2.76 12.53
C PHE A 198 10.46 -1.72 11.51
N ALA A 199 9.54 -0.87 11.06
CA ALA A 199 9.77 0.18 10.08
C ALA A 199 10.83 1.19 10.53
N ALA A 200 10.86 1.54 11.83
CA ALA A 200 11.86 2.43 12.39
C ALA A 200 13.29 1.90 12.23
N GLY A 201 13.47 0.57 12.20
CA GLY A 201 14.76 -0.07 11.95
C GLY A 201 15.33 0.12 10.54
N PHE A 202 14.54 0.64 9.60
CA PHE A 202 14.94 0.91 8.22
C PHE A 202 14.95 2.40 7.89
N ARG A 203 14.88 3.26 8.91
CA ARG A 203 14.90 4.72 8.76
C ARG A 203 16.13 5.31 9.45
N THR A 204 16.71 6.35 8.87
CA THR A 204 17.75 7.15 9.54
C THR A 204 17.14 7.94 10.71
N ALA A 205 18.00 8.60 11.51
CA ALA A 205 17.53 9.49 12.58
C ALA A 205 16.66 10.65 12.02
N GLU A 206 16.88 11.02 10.75
CA GLU A 206 16.13 12.02 10.00
C GLU A 206 14.84 11.45 9.35
N GLY A 207 14.60 10.14 9.45
CA GLY A 207 13.41 9.48 8.91
C GLY A 207 13.55 8.96 7.47
N GLU A 208 14.74 9.10 6.87
CA GLU A 208 15.00 8.73 5.48
C GLU A 208 15.17 7.21 5.31
N PRO A 209 14.74 6.63 4.17
CA PRO A 209 14.92 5.20 3.92
C PRO A 209 16.39 4.77 3.88
N GLN A 210 16.72 3.68 4.56
CA GLN A 210 18.10 3.17 4.67
C GLN A 210 18.47 2.20 3.55
N TRP A 211 19.76 2.24 3.17
CA TRP A 211 20.37 1.25 2.30
C TRP A 211 20.77 0.01 3.09
N VAL A 212 20.41 -1.17 2.57
CA VAL A 212 20.81 -2.46 3.11
C VAL A 212 21.62 -3.24 2.08
N VAL A 213 22.54 -4.09 2.58
CA VAL A 213 23.21 -5.10 1.75
C VAL A 213 22.42 -6.39 1.88
N LEU A 214 21.94 -6.91 0.75
CA LEU A 214 21.30 -8.21 0.64
C LEU A 214 22.32 -9.20 0.07
N GLN A 215 22.32 -10.41 0.62
CA GLN A 215 23.16 -11.51 0.15
C GLN A 215 22.28 -12.70 -0.20
N GLY A 216 22.61 -13.38 -1.29
CA GLY A 216 21.89 -14.56 -1.73
C GLY A 216 22.68 -15.38 -2.73
N THR A 217 22.00 -16.35 -3.34
CA THR A 217 22.58 -17.27 -4.30
C THR A 217 21.79 -17.20 -5.60
N GLY A 218 22.48 -16.94 -6.71
CA GLY A 218 21.87 -16.89 -8.03
C GLY A 218 21.51 -18.29 -8.57
N PRO A 219 20.82 -18.37 -9.73
CA PRO A 219 20.38 -19.65 -10.32
C PRO A 219 21.51 -20.66 -10.59
N SER A 220 22.74 -20.19 -10.78
CA SER A 220 23.93 -21.03 -11.00
C SER A 220 24.64 -21.48 -9.71
N GLY A 221 24.12 -21.13 -8.53
CA GLY A 221 24.81 -21.37 -7.26
C GLY A 221 25.85 -20.30 -6.90
N SER A 222 26.06 -19.29 -7.75
CA SER A 222 27.03 -18.21 -7.50
C SER A 222 26.48 -17.19 -6.50
N PRO A 223 27.31 -16.62 -5.61
CA PRO A 223 26.86 -15.59 -4.67
C PRO A 223 26.39 -14.33 -5.42
N VAL A 224 25.36 -13.70 -4.87
CA VAL A 224 24.81 -12.43 -5.32
C VAL A 224 24.83 -11.45 -4.15
N LEU A 225 25.35 -10.26 -4.40
CA LEU A 225 25.24 -9.11 -3.51
C LEU A 225 24.33 -8.08 -4.17
N ALA A 226 23.38 -7.55 -3.42
CA ALA A 226 22.55 -6.43 -3.85
C ALA A 226 22.58 -5.32 -2.80
N LEU A 227 22.57 -4.07 -3.26
CA LEU A 227 22.33 -2.90 -2.44
C LEU A 227 20.93 -2.41 -2.78
N ALA A 228 20.11 -2.18 -1.77
CA ALA A 228 18.74 -1.75 -1.97
C ALA A 228 18.30 -0.81 -0.87
N GLN A 229 17.44 0.16 -1.19
CA GLN A 229 16.84 1.06 -0.23
C GLN A 229 15.52 0.45 0.27
N VAL A 230 15.36 0.29 1.59
CA VAL A 230 14.15 -0.33 2.20
C VAL A 230 13.21 0.76 2.69
N PRO A 231 11.89 0.68 2.47
CA PRO A 231 11.12 -0.49 1.96
C PRO A 231 11.23 -0.73 0.43
N LEU A 232 11.32 -2.00 0.04
CA LEU A 232 11.31 -2.44 -1.35
C LEU A 232 9.87 -2.67 -1.85
N ARG A 233 9.08 -1.60 -1.83
CA ARG A 233 7.68 -1.61 -2.22
C ARG A 233 7.35 -0.41 -3.09
N GLN A 234 6.69 -0.66 -4.21
CA GLN A 234 6.29 0.38 -5.16
C GLN A 234 5.39 1.45 -4.51
N ILE A 235 4.63 1.12 -3.45
CA ILE A 235 3.78 2.09 -2.75
C ILE A 235 4.55 3.29 -2.18
N THR A 236 5.86 3.15 -1.91
CA THR A 236 6.70 4.26 -1.44
C THR A 236 6.91 5.31 -2.53
N PHE A 237 6.94 4.88 -3.80
CA PHE A 237 7.04 5.75 -4.97
C PHE A 237 6.07 5.29 -6.06
N PRO A 238 4.74 5.48 -5.91
CA PRO A 238 3.74 4.91 -6.83
C PRO A 238 3.91 5.32 -8.28
N LEU A 239 4.49 6.51 -8.52
CA LEU A 239 4.74 7.05 -9.86
C LEU A 239 6.06 6.57 -10.47
N PHE A 240 6.88 5.81 -9.74
CA PHE A 240 8.08 5.17 -10.28
C PHE A 240 7.65 3.85 -10.92
N ASP A 241 6.84 3.97 -11.97
CA ASP A 241 6.20 2.86 -12.69
C ASP A 241 7.08 2.32 -13.84
N THR A 242 8.24 2.93 -14.06
CA THR A 242 9.19 2.56 -15.10
C THR A 242 10.45 1.95 -14.49
N HIS A 243 10.73 0.70 -14.82
CA HIS A 243 11.96 0.01 -14.42
C HIS A 243 13.05 0.17 -15.50
N VAL A 244 14.18 0.74 -15.12
CA VAL A 244 15.37 0.85 -15.97
C VAL A 244 16.47 -0.05 -15.41
N ALA A 245 16.86 -1.07 -16.18
CA ALA A 245 17.95 -1.97 -15.82
C ALA A 245 19.21 -1.64 -16.63
N VAL A 246 20.33 -1.42 -15.93
CA VAL A 246 21.65 -1.25 -16.54
C VAL A 246 22.53 -2.44 -16.16
N THR A 247 22.93 -3.22 -17.16
CA THR A 247 23.78 -4.40 -16.95
C THR A 247 25.20 -4.09 -17.41
N VAL A 248 26.16 -4.18 -16.49
CA VAL A 248 27.58 -3.94 -16.78
C VAL A 248 28.40 -5.18 -16.42
N PRO A 249 29.03 -5.84 -17.42
CA PRO A 249 29.90 -6.96 -17.15
C PRO A 249 31.24 -6.48 -16.55
N TYR A 250 31.88 -7.35 -15.76
CA TYR A 250 33.20 -7.11 -15.19
C TYR A 250 34.15 -8.28 -15.45
N ALA A 251 35.43 -7.93 -15.66
CA ALA A 251 36.48 -8.85 -16.11
C ALA A 251 37.36 -9.36 -14.97
N ASP A 252 37.73 -8.49 -14.03
CA ASP A 252 38.45 -8.89 -12.81
C ASP A 252 37.44 -9.46 -11.80
N ARG A 253 37.64 -10.72 -11.40
CA ARG A 253 36.71 -11.52 -10.58
C ARG A 253 37.45 -12.22 -9.44
N THR A 254 36.81 -12.29 -8.29
CA THR A 254 37.23 -13.16 -7.20
C THR A 254 36.98 -14.64 -7.56
N PRO A 255 37.54 -15.61 -6.81
CA PRO A 255 37.25 -17.04 -7.00
C PRO A 255 35.76 -17.38 -6.94
N ASP A 256 35.00 -16.63 -6.13
CA ASP A 256 33.56 -16.81 -5.97
C ASP A 256 32.73 -16.10 -7.08
N GLY A 257 33.40 -15.48 -8.05
CA GLY A 257 32.76 -14.84 -9.19
C GLY A 257 32.28 -13.41 -8.97
N LEU A 258 32.51 -12.82 -7.78
CA LEU A 258 32.21 -11.42 -7.48
C LEU A 258 33.25 -10.47 -8.10
N PRO A 259 32.99 -9.15 -8.25
CA PRO A 259 33.96 -8.21 -8.76
C PRO A 259 35.24 -8.17 -7.91
N GLY A 260 36.40 -8.37 -8.56
CA GLY A 260 37.71 -8.12 -7.95
C GLY A 260 38.00 -6.62 -7.77
N PRO A 261 39.09 -6.24 -7.08
CA PRO A 261 39.37 -4.85 -6.73
C PRO A 261 39.36 -3.87 -7.91
N GLY A 262 39.93 -4.27 -9.06
CA GLY A 262 40.00 -3.41 -10.25
C GLY A 262 38.62 -3.18 -10.89
N SER A 263 37.80 -4.23 -10.95
CA SER A 263 36.41 -4.12 -11.39
C SER A 263 35.57 -3.29 -10.43
N LEU A 264 35.77 -3.47 -9.11
CA LEU A 264 34.97 -2.80 -8.09
C LEU A 264 35.16 -1.28 -8.10
N GLU A 265 36.39 -0.80 -8.30
CA GLU A 265 36.69 0.62 -8.44
C GLU A 265 35.97 1.22 -9.66
N ALA A 266 36.06 0.55 -10.82
CA ALA A 266 35.40 1.00 -12.04
C ALA A 266 33.86 1.01 -11.92
N LEU A 267 33.29 0.00 -11.26
CA LEU A 267 31.84 -0.10 -11.02
C LEU A 267 31.35 1.01 -10.07
N ARG A 268 32.09 1.33 -9.01
CA ARG A 268 31.77 2.45 -8.11
C ARG A 268 31.78 3.79 -8.85
N GLY A 269 32.83 4.06 -9.62
CA GLY A 269 32.91 5.29 -10.41
C GLY A 269 31.81 5.39 -11.47
N LEU A 270 31.28 4.27 -11.97
CA LEU A 270 30.07 4.29 -12.81
C LEU A 270 28.81 4.64 -12.00
N GLY A 271 28.65 4.07 -10.81
CA GLY A 271 27.55 4.39 -9.90
C GLY A 271 27.47 5.89 -9.59
N ASP A 272 28.61 6.49 -9.24
CA ASP A 272 28.67 7.93 -8.92
C ASP A 272 28.19 8.81 -10.09
N ARG A 273 28.63 8.52 -11.32
CA ARG A 273 28.20 9.25 -12.52
C ARG A 273 26.70 9.09 -12.83
N LEU A 274 26.10 7.96 -12.47
CA LEU A 274 24.67 7.73 -12.64
C LEU A 274 23.83 8.50 -11.62
N SER A 275 24.39 8.82 -10.45
CA SER A 275 23.71 9.59 -9.40
C SER A 275 23.77 11.11 -9.59
N GLU A 276 24.60 11.60 -10.52
CA GLU A 276 24.75 13.04 -10.82
C GLU A 276 23.78 13.57 -11.91
N VAL A 277 22.98 12.69 -12.52
CA VAL A 277 22.03 12.99 -13.61
C VAL A 277 20.62 13.16 -13.07
#